data_AF-A0A3R6Y0F6-F1
#
_entry.id   AF-A0A3R6Y0F6-F1
#
_cell.length_a   1.000
_cell.length_b   1.000
_cell.length_c   1.000
_cell.angle_alpha   90.00
_cell.angle_beta   90.00
_cell.angle_gamma   90.00
#
_symmetry.space_group_name_H-M   'P 1'
#
loop_
_entity.id
_entity.type
_entity.pdbx_description
1 polymer ?
#
loop_
_entity_poly.entity_id
_entity_poly.type
_entity_poly.pdbx_seq_one_letter_code
_entity_poly.pdbx_strand_id
1 'polypeptide(L)'
;HIIRVRYDVYRSFVDFVSIGGYMGLHQRAKALGICVCLGFVAFSLGVLTTFLPNLYLTAASLWLLLFFGGSILPSCTGIFISATPVQLRSLASSVSVMVFNLLGYALAPALTGSFMELIDNHHDDPTSYWFGCDEACMYRVGFRCCLAWSVWSLLSMLAAYIVAKRQAAAAGPAAHENEKAPEPPVAMMMH
;
A
#
# COMPACT_ATOMS: atom_id res chain seq x y z
N HIS A 1 15.05 -13.31 18.13
CA HIS A 1 14.96 -11.98 18.77
C HIS A 1 14.66 -10.84 17.79
N ILE A 2 15.40 -10.69 16.68
CA ILE A 2 15.18 -9.64 15.65
C ILE A 2 13.75 -9.60 15.09
N ILE A 3 13.14 -10.76 14.83
CA ILE A 3 11.79 -10.84 14.28
C ILE A 3 10.74 -10.30 15.27
N ARG A 4 10.90 -10.57 16.57
CA ARG A 4 9.95 -10.14 17.62
C ARG A 4 9.94 -8.62 17.82
N VAL A 5 11.14 -8.02 17.88
CA VAL A 5 11.31 -6.56 17.92
C VAL A 5 10.69 -5.88 16.71
N ARG A 6 10.78 -6.52 15.54
CA ARG A 6 10.17 -6.01 14.31
C ARG A 6 8.64 -6.02 14.39
N TYR A 7 8.04 -7.11 14.86
CA TYR A 7 6.59 -7.18 15.08
C TYR A 7 6.10 -6.17 16.12
N ASP A 8 6.85 -5.92 17.19
CA ASP A 8 6.46 -4.96 18.22
C ASP A 8 6.53 -3.50 17.74
N VAL A 9 7.54 -3.14 16.94
CA VAL A 9 7.63 -1.80 16.30
C VAL A 9 6.52 -1.62 15.27
N TYR A 10 6.25 -2.64 14.47
CA TYR A 10 5.13 -2.63 13.52
C TYR A 10 3.79 -2.48 14.21
N ARG A 11 3.57 -3.28 15.26
CA ARG A 11 2.33 -3.27 16.02
C ARG A 11 2.15 -1.94 16.74
N SER A 12 3.19 -1.39 17.35
CA SER A 12 3.14 -0.05 17.96
C SER A 12 2.89 1.06 16.95
N PHE A 13 3.41 0.96 15.72
CA PHE A 13 3.17 1.94 14.67
C PHE A 13 1.75 1.82 14.08
N VAL A 14 1.25 0.61 13.86
CA VAL A 14 -0.12 0.33 13.41
C VAL A 14 -1.14 0.67 14.50
N ASP A 15 -0.79 0.41 15.76
CA ASP A 15 -1.57 0.82 16.92
C ASP A 15 -1.54 2.34 17.04
N PHE A 16 -0.41 3.03 16.82
CA PHE A 16 -0.40 4.50 16.78
C PHE A 16 -1.34 5.07 15.71
N VAL A 17 -1.39 4.45 14.52
CA VAL A 17 -2.36 4.81 13.46
C VAL A 17 -3.80 4.45 13.87
N SER A 18 -4.02 3.35 14.59
CA SER A 18 -5.33 2.86 15.03
C SER A 18 -5.87 3.53 16.29
N ILE A 19 -4.99 3.99 17.18
CA ILE A 19 -5.27 4.66 18.47
C ILE A 19 -5.88 6.04 18.22
N GLY A 20 -5.72 6.60 17.01
CA GLY A 20 -6.51 7.76 16.55
C GLY A 20 -8.03 7.52 16.48
N GLY A 21 -8.49 6.26 16.59
CA GLY A 21 -9.90 5.88 16.64
C GLY A 21 -10.52 5.71 15.25
N TYR A 22 -10.99 4.52 14.90
CA TYR A 22 -11.78 4.30 13.67
C TYR A 22 -13.26 4.74 13.79
N MET A 23 -13.61 5.31 14.94
CA MET A 23 -14.89 5.92 15.26
C MET A 23 -14.84 7.36 14.73
N GLY A 24 -15.46 7.60 13.58
CA GLY A 24 -15.53 8.93 12.96
C GLY A 24 -14.92 9.01 11.56
N LEU A 25 -15.62 9.69 10.65
CA LEU A 25 -15.16 9.91 9.26
C LEU A 25 -13.85 10.71 9.19
N HIS A 26 -13.60 11.59 10.16
CA HIS A 26 -12.44 12.47 10.18
C HIS A 26 -11.14 11.72 10.52
N GLN A 27 -11.20 10.79 11.48
CA GLN A 27 -10.05 10.00 11.89
C GLN A 27 -9.63 8.99 10.80
N ARG A 28 -10.59 8.41 10.09
CA ARG A 28 -10.34 7.56 8.91
C ARG A 28 -9.56 8.30 7.82
N ALA A 29 -9.93 9.55 7.54
CA ALA A 29 -9.22 10.38 6.58
C ALA A 29 -7.78 10.72 7.03
N LYS A 30 -7.55 10.94 8.32
CA LYS A 30 -6.20 11.14 8.89
C LYS A 30 -5.33 9.88 8.76
N ALA A 31 -5.84 8.73 9.16
CA ALA A 31 -5.14 7.45 9.05
C ALA A 31 -4.78 7.12 7.59
N LEU A 32 -5.73 7.34 6.66
CA LEU A 32 -5.50 7.14 5.24
C LEU A 32 -4.48 8.15 4.67
N GLY A 33 -4.46 9.38 5.18
CA GLY A 33 -3.43 10.37 4.84
C GLY A 33 -2.02 9.94 5.27
N ILE A 34 -1.88 9.35 6.46
CA ILE A 34 -0.61 8.77 6.92
C ILE A 34 -0.19 7.61 6.01
N CYS A 35 -1.13 6.74 5.61
CA CYS A 35 -0.87 5.65 4.68
C CYS A 35 -0.38 6.16 3.32
N VAL A 36 -0.97 7.24 2.78
CA VAL A 36 -0.51 7.87 1.53
C VAL A 36 0.91 8.43 1.67
N CYS A 37 1.23 9.07 2.81
CA CYS A 37 2.58 9.56 3.08
C CYS A 37 3.61 8.42 3.11
N LEU A 38 3.30 7.33 3.80
CA LEU A 38 4.15 6.14 3.86
C LEU A 38 4.29 5.47 2.48
N GLY A 39 3.21 5.41 1.71
CA GLY A 39 3.23 4.93 0.33
C GLY A 39 4.15 5.79 -0.54
N PHE A 40 4.12 7.11 -0.38
CA PHE A 40 4.98 8.02 -1.13
C PHE A 40 6.46 7.85 -0.75
N VAL A 41 6.75 7.64 0.53
CA VAL A 41 8.11 7.30 1.00
C VAL A 41 8.56 5.96 0.42
N ALA A 42 7.71 4.92 0.45
CA ALA A 42 8.01 3.61 -0.12
C ALA A 42 8.27 3.69 -1.64
N PHE A 43 7.48 4.47 -2.38
CA PHE A 43 7.69 4.72 -3.79
C PHE A 43 9.00 5.47 -4.06
N SER A 44 9.30 6.51 -3.27
CA SER A 44 10.56 7.26 -3.38
C SER A 44 11.77 6.36 -3.12
N LEU A 45 11.67 5.43 -2.16
CA LEU A 45 12.69 4.41 -1.91
C LEU A 45 12.82 3.42 -3.08
N GLY A 46 11.71 3.05 -3.74
CA GLY A 46 11.73 2.25 -4.96
C GLY A 46 12.44 2.97 -6.12
N VAL A 47 12.16 4.26 -6.29
CA VAL A 47 12.86 5.11 -7.26
C VAL A 47 14.33 5.26 -6.87
N LEU A 48 14.66 5.40 -5.59
CA LEU A 48 16.07 5.47 -5.17
C LEU A 48 16.80 4.16 -5.45
N THR A 49 16.16 3.02 -5.20
CA THR A 49 16.69 1.68 -5.52
C THR A 49 17.06 1.54 -6.99
N THR A 50 16.36 2.25 -7.87
CA THR A 50 16.62 2.27 -9.31
C THR A 50 17.98 2.91 -9.66
N PHE A 51 18.46 3.87 -8.87
CA PHE A 51 19.73 4.56 -9.11
C PHE A 51 20.91 3.94 -8.38
N LEU A 52 20.69 2.93 -7.53
CA LEU A 52 21.74 2.30 -6.72
C LEU A 52 22.38 1.13 -7.49
N PRO A 53 23.69 1.19 -7.81
CA PRO A 53 24.39 0.12 -8.52
C PRO A 53 24.83 -1.02 -7.58
N ASN A 54 24.79 -0.81 -6.26
CA ASN A 54 25.27 -1.75 -5.26
C ASN A 54 24.16 -2.68 -4.77
N LEU A 55 24.36 -3.99 -4.95
CA LEU A 55 23.40 -5.04 -4.56
C LEU A 55 23.01 -4.97 -3.06
N TYR A 56 23.96 -4.66 -2.18
CA TYR A 56 23.70 -4.50 -0.74
C TYR A 56 22.80 -3.31 -0.43
N LEU A 57 22.97 -2.19 -1.13
CA LEU A 57 22.14 -0.99 -0.98
C LEU A 57 20.74 -1.20 -1.56
N THR A 58 20.64 -1.92 -2.68
CA THR A 58 19.37 -2.34 -3.29
C THR A 58 18.59 -3.23 -2.31
N ALA A 59 19.25 -4.22 -1.71
CA ALA A 59 18.64 -5.11 -0.71
C ALA A 59 18.17 -4.34 0.54
N ALA A 60 18.99 -3.41 1.06
CA ALA A 60 18.60 -2.58 2.20
C ALA A 60 17.40 -1.67 1.87
N SER A 61 17.37 -1.06 0.68
CA SER A 61 16.27 -0.21 0.23
C SER A 61 14.98 -1.00 0.03
N LEU A 62 15.08 -2.20 -0.55
CA LEU A 62 13.99 -3.15 -0.66
C LEU A 62 13.41 -3.54 0.70
N TRP A 63 14.28 -3.75 1.68
CA TRP A 63 13.88 -4.10 3.03
C TRP A 63 13.06 -2.99 3.69
N LEU A 64 13.43 -1.73 3.46
CA LEU A 64 12.67 -0.56 3.91
C LEU A 64 11.36 -0.40 3.12
N LEU A 65 11.38 -0.59 1.80
CA LEU A 65 10.19 -0.55 0.96
C LEU A 65 9.16 -1.58 1.41
N LEU A 66 9.57 -2.83 1.60
CA LEU A 66 8.75 -3.91 2.15
C LEU A 66 8.27 -3.57 3.57
N PHE A 67 9.11 -2.88 4.36
CA PHE A 67 8.73 -2.46 5.69
C PHE A 67 7.53 -1.49 5.66
N PHE A 68 7.66 -0.41 4.89
CA PHE A 68 6.60 0.60 4.78
C PHE A 68 5.38 0.08 4.00
N GLY A 69 5.57 -0.73 2.96
CA GLY A 69 4.45 -1.34 2.22
C GLY A 69 3.66 -2.33 3.07
N GLY A 70 4.35 -3.14 3.87
CA GLY A 70 3.75 -4.12 4.76
C GLY A 70 2.92 -3.50 5.89
N SER A 71 3.23 -2.28 6.33
CA SER A 71 2.50 -1.62 7.43
C SER A 71 1.19 -0.98 6.96
N ILE A 72 1.09 -0.65 5.68
CA ILE A 72 -0.11 -0.01 5.12
C ILE A 72 -1.26 -1.01 4.99
N LEU A 73 -0.97 -2.25 4.62
CA LEU A 73 -1.96 -3.34 4.45
C LEU A 73 -2.90 -3.52 5.66
N PRO A 74 -2.43 -3.69 6.91
CA PRO A 74 -3.31 -3.84 8.06
C PRO A 74 -4.14 -2.59 8.34
N SER A 75 -3.59 -1.38 8.19
CA SER A 75 -4.35 -0.13 8.34
C SER A 75 -5.44 0.01 7.27
N CYS A 76 -5.13 -0.26 6.00
CA CYS A 76 -6.13 -0.24 4.92
C CYS A 76 -7.23 -1.29 5.15
N THR A 77 -6.87 -2.48 5.59
CA THR A 77 -7.82 -3.56 5.89
C THR A 77 -8.74 -3.17 7.06
N GLY A 78 -8.19 -2.53 8.11
CA GLY A 78 -8.97 -1.99 9.22
C GLY A 78 -9.98 -0.93 8.78
N ILE A 79 -9.54 0.07 8.00
CA ILE A 79 -10.42 1.12 7.44
C ILE A 79 -11.52 0.49 6.59
N PHE A 80 -11.17 -0.49 5.75
CA PHE A 80 -12.10 -1.19 4.87
C PHE A 80 -13.19 -1.92 5.66
N ILE A 81 -12.84 -2.66 6.71
CA ILE A 81 -13.81 -3.37 7.57
C ILE A 81 -14.75 -2.38 8.27
N SER A 82 -14.22 -1.25 8.77
CA SER A 82 -15.00 -0.22 9.46
C SER A 82 -15.88 0.62 8.53
N ALA A 83 -15.52 0.74 7.24
CA ALA A 83 -16.27 1.51 6.24
C ALA A 83 -17.41 0.71 5.59
N THR A 84 -17.32 -0.61 5.57
CA THR A 84 -18.27 -1.45 4.82
C THR A 84 -19.38 -1.99 5.73
N PRO A 85 -20.67 -1.86 5.36
CA PRO A 85 -21.78 -2.44 6.12
C PRO A 85 -21.74 -3.97 6.08
N VAL A 86 -22.21 -4.62 7.15
CA VAL A 86 -22.00 -6.06 7.40
C VAL A 86 -22.53 -6.93 6.25
N GLN A 87 -23.65 -6.55 5.62
CA GLN A 87 -24.22 -7.28 4.49
C GLN A 87 -23.37 -7.23 3.21
N LEU A 88 -22.60 -6.15 2.97
CA LEU A 88 -21.81 -5.97 1.74
C LEU A 88 -20.32 -6.31 1.91
N ARG A 89 -19.85 -6.58 3.13
CA ARG A 89 -18.43 -6.93 3.40
C ARG A 89 -17.93 -8.11 2.59
N SER A 90 -18.77 -9.13 2.38
CA SER A 90 -18.39 -10.33 1.61
C SER A 90 -18.13 -10.01 0.13
N LEU A 91 -18.99 -9.19 -0.49
CA LEU A 91 -18.83 -8.73 -1.87
C LEU A 91 -17.58 -7.85 -2.01
N ALA A 92 -17.40 -6.90 -1.09
CA ALA A 92 -16.24 -6.02 -1.14
C ALA A 92 -14.91 -6.80 -0.94
N SER A 93 -14.90 -7.79 -0.04
CA SER A 93 -13.73 -8.64 0.22
C SER A 93 -13.37 -9.50 -1.00
N SER A 94 -14.36 -10.14 -1.61
CA SER A 94 -14.15 -10.96 -2.82
C SER A 94 -13.63 -10.14 -4.00
N VAL A 95 -14.14 -8.93 -4.23
CA VAL A 95 -13.62 -8.00 -5.25
C VAL A 95 -12.17 -7.62 -4.94
N SER A 96 -11.84 -7.31 -3.68
CA SER A 96 -10.48 -6.95 -3.28
C SER A 96 -9.51 -8.10 -3.54
N VAL A 97 -9.88 -9.33 -3.16
CA VAL A 97 -9.08 -10.54 -3.42
C VAL A 97 -8.93 -10.79 -4.92
N MET A 98 -10.00 -10.62 -5.72
CA MET A 98 -9.92 -10.73 -7.19
C MET A 98 -8.91 -9.73 -7.78
N VAL A 99 -8.97 -8.47 -7.34
CA VAL A 99 -8.06 -7.41 -7.78
C VAL A 99 -6.62 -7.72 -7.38
N PHE A 100 -6.37 -8.19 -6.15
CA PHE A 100 -5.03 -8.60 -5.72
C PHE A 100 -4.49 -9.77 -6.55
N ASN A 101 -5.32 -10.75 -6.87
CA ASN A 101 -4.92 -11.89 -7.70
C ASN A 101 -4.63 -11.50 -9.14
N LEU A 102 -5.50 -10.69 -9.76
CA LEU A 102 -5.32 -10.27 -11.15
C LEU A 102 -4.23 -9.21 -11.30
N LEU A 103 -4.33 -8.08 -10.62
CA LEU A 103 -3.44 -6.93 -10.85
C LEU A 103 -2.12 -7.03 -10.08
N GLY A 104 -2.14 -7.67 -8.91
CA GLY A 104 -0.96 -7.86 -8.07
C GLY A 104 -0.19 -9.10 -8.47
N TYR A 105 -0.80 -10.27 -8.30
CA TYR A 105 -0.08 -11.54 -8.40
C TYR A 105 0.09 -12.05 -9.83
N ALA A 106 -0.85 -11.80 -10.75
CA ALA A 106 -0.73 -12.26 -12.14
C ALA A 106 -0.11 -11.19 -13.05
N LEU A 107 -0.67 -9.97 -13.03
CA LEU A 107 -0.34 -8.96 -14.03
C LEU A 107 1.01 -8.29 -13.77
N ALA A 108 1.42 -8.08 -12.52
CA ALA A 108 2.72 -7.51 -12.22
C ALA A 108 3.89 -8.39 -12.75
N PRO A 109 3.99 -9.68 -12.42
CA PRO A 109 5.04 -10.53 -12.98
C PRO A 109 4.90 -10.76 -14.49
N ALA A 110 3.67 -10.88 -15.01
CA ALA A 110 3.45 -11.02 -16.45
C ALA A 110 3.96 -9.81 -17.23
N LEU A 111 3.71 -8.60 -16.72
CA LEU A 111 4.19 -7.35 -17.34
C LEU A 111 5.71 -7.23 -17.22
N THR A 112 6.30 -7.54 -16.06
CA THR A 112 7.77 -7.53 -15.93
C THR A 112 8.45 -8.57 -16.81
N GLY A 113 7.83 -9.75 -16.96
CA GLY A 113 8.35 -10.83 -17.80
C GLY A 113 8.30 -10.46 -19.28
N SER A 114 7.19 -9.89 -19.75
CA SER A 114 7.09 -9.43 -21.14
C SER A 114 8.08 -8.30 -21.47
N PHE A 115 8.36 -7.41 -20.51
CA PHE A 115 9.43 -6.41 -20.66
C PHE A 115 10.82 -7.05 -20.75
N MET A 116 11.11 -8.09 -19.95
CA MET A 116 12.39 -8.81 -20.03
C MET A 116 12.52 -9.55 -21.38
N GLU A 117 11.47 -10.21 -21.84
CA GLU A 117 11.45 -10.92 -23.12
C GLU A 117 11.60 -9.97 -24.32
N LEU A 118 11.03 -8.77 -24.25
CA LEU A 118 11.23 -7.74 -25.28
C LEU A 118 12.71 -7.30 -25.35
N ILE A 119 13.37 -7.19 -24.19
CA ILE A 119 14.80 -6.83 -24.13
C ILE A 119 15.64 -7.99 -24.69
N ASP A 120 15.28 -9.24 -24.36
CA ASP A 120 15.96 -10.44 -24.85
C ASP A 120 15.91 -10.52 -26.37
N ASN A 121 14.75 -10.28 -26.98
CA ASN A 121 14.62 -10.36 -28.44
C ASN A 121 15.40 -9.26 -29.19
N HIS A 122 15.81 -8.18 -28.53
CA HIS A 122 16.48 -7.02 -29.13
C HIS A 122 17.90 -6.77 -28.60
N HIS A 123 18.46 -7.67 -27.78
CA HIS A 123 19.78 -7.47 -27.17
C HIS A 123 20.95 -7.65 -28.16
N ASP A 124 20.75 -8.42 -29.23
CA ASP A 124 21.74 -8.69 -30.29
C ASP A 124 21.72 -7.66 -31.44
N ASP A 125 20.71 -6.78 -31.50
CA ASP A 125 20.56 -5.79 -32.56
C ASP A 125 21.46 -4.56 -32.30
N PRO A 126 22.43 -4.24 -33.18
CA PRO A 126 23.36 -3.11 -32.98
C PRO A 126 22.71 -1.72 -33.11
N THR A 127 21.45 -1.65 -33.58
CA THR A 127 20.65 -0.42 -33.67
C THR A 127 19.71 -0.22 -32.48
N SER A 128 19.62 -1.19 -31.58
CA SER A 128 18.70 -1.16 -30.43
C SER A 128 19.35 -0.55 -29.19
N TYR A 129 18.55 0.13 -28.37
CA TYR A 129 19.00 0.76 -27.11
C TYR A 129 19.60 -0.24 -26.10
N TRP A 130 19.28 -1.53 -26.25
CA TRP A 130 19.66 -2.62 -25.35
C TRP A 130 20.85 -3.47 -25.85
N PHE A 131 21.55 -3.01 -26.88
CA PHE A 131 22.69 -3.74 -27.47
C PHE A 131 23.77 -4.06 -26.42
N GLY A 132 24.06 -5.34 -26.22
CA GLY A 132 25.06 -5.82 -25.25
C GLY A 132 24.61 -5.75 -23.77
N CYS A 133 23.32 -5.69 -23.48
CA CYS A 133 22.78 -5.79 -22.12
C CYS A 133 22.91 -7.23 -21.60
N ASP A 134 23.83 -7.43 -20.65
CA ASP A 134 24.05 -8.72 -19.96
C ASP A 134 22.82 -9.15 -19.12
N GLU A 135 22.75 -10.42 -18.71
CA GLU A 135 21.62 -10.96 -17.92
C GLU A 135 21.36 -10.12 -16.65
N ALA A 136 22.42 -9.63 -16.01
CA ALA A 136 22.32 -8.74 -14.84
C ALA A 136 21.66 -7.39 -15.15
N CYS A 137 21.82 -6.86 -16.36
CA CYS A 137 21.20 -5.63 -16.84
C CYS A 137 19.69 -5.84 -17.05
N MET A 138 19.28 -6.96 -17.63
CA MET A 138 17.86 -7.30 -17.85
C MET A 138 17.08 -7.43 -16.54
N TYR A 139 17.63 -8.13 -15.53
CA TYR A 139 16.98 -8.24 -14.22
C TYR A 139 16.82 -6.88 -13.52
N ARG A 140 17.81 -5.98 -13.64
CA ARG A 140 17.71 -4.62 -13.09
C ARG A 140 16.57 -3.85 -13.74
N VAL A 141 16.39 -3.97 -15.05
CA VAL A 141 15.33 -3.27 -15.79
C VAL A 141 13.96 -3.84 -15.43
N GLY A 142 13.79 -5.16 -15.42
CA GLY A 142 12.51 -5.76 -15.04
C GLY A 142 12.14 -5.48 -13.58
N PHE A 143 13.12 -5.43 -12.67
CA PHE A 143 12.91 -5.00 -11.29
C PHE A 143 12.44 -3.53 -11.21
N ARG A 144 13.00 -2.63 -12.03
CA ARG A 144 12.53 -1.23 -12.14
C ARG A 144 11.10 -1.15 -12.67
N CYS A 145 10.73 -1.96 -13.66
CA CYS A 145 9.36 -2.04 -14.16
C CYS A 145 8.38 -2.51 -13.09
N CYS A 146 8.78 -3.49 -12.26
CA CYS A 146 7.99 -3.95 -11.12
C CYS A 146 7.76 -2.83 -10.11
N LEU A 147 8.79 -2.04 -9.80
CA LEU A 147 8.66 -0.90 -8.91
C LEU A 147 7.79 0.21 -9.51
N ALA A 148 7.91 0.48 -10.81
CA ALA A 148 7.06 1.43 -11.53
C ALA A 148 5.58 1.02 -11.51
N TRP A 149 5.29 -0.29 -11.45
CA TRP A 149 3.94 -0.81 -11.29
C TRP A 149 3.24 -0.30 -10.01
N SER A 150 4.02 0.08 -8.99
CA SER A 150 3.51 0.63 -7.73
C SER A 150 2.80 1.99 -7.89
N VAL A 151 2.97 2.68 -9.02
CA VAL A 151 2.23 3.92 -9.33
C VAL A 151 0.72 3.71 -9.27
N TRP A 152 0.22 2.55 -9.72
CA TRP A 152 -1.21 2.23 -9.64
C TRP A 152 -1.71 2.12 -8.19
N SER A 153 -0.88 1.57 -7.30
CA SER A 153 -1.18 1.52 -5.88
C SER A 153 -1.24 2.92 -5.26
N LEU A 154 -0.30 3.81 -5.61
CA LEU A 154 -0.34 5.20 -5.17
C LEU A 154 -1.57 5.94 -5.67
N LEU A 155 -1.91 5.81 -6.96
CA LEU A 155 -3.08 6.46 -7.55
C LEU A 155 -4.38 6.00 -6.88
N SER A 156 -4.53 4.70 -6.64
CA SER A 156 -5.70 4.16 -5.94
C SER A 156 -5.77 4.60 -4.47
N MET A 157 -4.64 4.67 -3.74
CA MET A 157 -4.61 5.21 -2.38
C MET A 157 -4.92 6.70 -2.33
N LEU A 158 -4.40 7.49 -3.27
CA LEU A 158 -4.70 8.91 -3.41
C LEU A 158 -6.19 9.13 -3.69
N ALA A 159 -6.77 8.35 -4.61
CA ALA A 159 -8.20 8.39 -4.89
C ALA A 159 -9.03 8.06 -3.63
N ALA A 160 -8.65 7.01 -2.89
CA ALA A 160 -9.30 6.65 -1.63
C ALA A 160 -9.19 7.77 -0.59
N TYR A 161 -8.03 8.43 -0.46
CA TYR A 161 -7.83 9.57 0.42
C TYR A 161 -8.71 10.76 0.05
N ILE A 162 -8.80 11.09 -1.23
CA ILE A 162 -9.68 12.18 -1.72
C ILE A 162 -11.13 11.86 -1.39
N VAL A 163 -11.59 10.64 -1.62
CA VAL A 163 -12.96 10.21 -1.28
C VAL A 163 -13.19 10.31 0.23
N ALA A 164 -12.26 9.81 1.06
CA ALA A 164 -12.37 9.89 2.51
C ALA A 164 -12.42 11.33 3.02
N LYS A 165 -11.60 12.24 2.48
CA LYS A 165 -11.68 13.67 2.80
C LYS A 165 -13.01 14.29 2.40
N ARG A 166 -13.53 13.95 1.21
CA ARG A 166 -14.82 14.46 0.72
C ARG A 166 -15.96 14.00 1.63
N GLN A 167 -15.95 12.75 2.07
CA GLN A 167 -16.93 12.23 3.02
C GLN A 167 -16.82 12.91 4.38
N ALA A 168 -15.60 13.16 4.89
CA ALA A 168 -15.39 13.88 6.14
C ALA A 168 -15.85 15.35 6.05
N ALA A 169 -15.66 16.02 4.92
CA ALA A 169 -16.13 17.39 4.70
C ALA A 169 -17.65 17.48 4.55
N ALA A 170 -18.28 16.51 3.86
CA ALA A 170 -19.72 16.43 3.69
C ALA A 170 -20.47 16.12 5.00
N ALA A 171 -19.81 15.47 5.96
CA ALA A 171 -20.40 15.17 7.28
C ALA A 171 -20.60 16.41 8.16
N GLY A 172 -19.95 17.55 7.87
CA GLY A 172 -20.13 18.83 8.57
C GLY A 172 -19.86 18.81 10.09
N PRO A 173 -19.95 19.97 10.78
CA PRO A 173 -19.70 20.09 12.22
C PRO A 173 -20.69 19.32 13.12
N ALA A 174 -21.82 18.83 12.59
CA ALA A 174 -22.84 18.09 13.35
C ALA A 174 -22.34 16.73 13.91
N ALA A 175 -21.31 16.13 13.30
CA ALA A 175 -20.68 14.91 13.83
C ALA A 175 -19.73 15.19 15.01
N HIS A 176 -19.20 16.41 15.13
CA HIS A 176 -18.26 16.80 16.17
C HIS A 176 -18.94 17.01 17.54
N GLU A 177 -20.25 17.26 17.56
CA GLU A 177 -21.04 17.45 18.78
C GLU A 177 -21.52 16.11 19.39
N ASN A 178 -21.86 15.13 18.53
CA ASN A 178 -22.26 13.78 18.98
C ASN A 178 -21.07 12.92 19.46
N GLU A 179 -19.84 13.20 19.03
CA GLU A 179 -18.64 12.47 19.47
C GLU A 179 -18.16 12.86 20.88
N LYS A 180 -18.63 13.99 21.41
CA LYS A 180 -18.27 14.47 22.76
C LYS A 180 -19.28 14.08 23.85
N ALA A 181 -20.43 13.53 23.48
CA ALA A 181 -21.39 13.02 24.45
C ALA A 181 -20.85 11.69 25.02
N PRO A 182 -20.64 11.57 26.35
CA PRO A 182 -20.32 10.28 26.95
C PRO A 182 -21.49 9.33 26.70
N GLU A 183 -21.26 8.22 26.01
CA GLU A 183 -22.26 7.14 25.96
C GLU A 183 -22.55 6.68 27.40
N PRO A 184 -23.82 6.59 27.83
CA PRO A 184 -24.15 5.98 29.10
C PRO A 184 -23.73 4.49 29.07
N PRO A 185 -23.34 3.90 30.22
CA PRO A 185 -22.79 2.56 30.27
C PRO A 185 -23.77 1.55 29.67
N VAL A 186 -23.33 0.90 28.58
CA VAL A 186 -24.05 -0.19 27.94
C VAL A 186 -24.23 -1.31 28.97
N ALA A 187 -25.44 -1.44 29.48
CA ALA A 187 -25.84 -2.53 30.35
C ALA A 187 -25.58 -3.85 29.59
N MET A 188 -24.68 -4.65 30.15
CA MET A 188 -24.40 -6.02 29.78
C MET A 188 -25.70 -6.84 29.88
N MET A 189 -26.48 -6.96 28.81
CA MET A 189 -27.51 -7.98 28.71
C MET A 189 -26.85 -9.29 28.31
N MET A 190 -26.50 -10.07 29.34
CA MET A 190 -26.46 -11.53 29.25
C MET A 190 -27.86 -12.02 28.86
N HIS A 191 -27.95 -12.81 27.79
CA HIS A 191 -28.81 -13.99 27.72
C HIS A 191 -28.34 -14.91 26.59
#